data_AF-A0A3N9V7W2-F1
#
_entry.id   AF-A0A3N9V7W2-F1
#
_cell.length_a   1.000
_cell.length_b   1.000
_cell.length_c   1.000
_cell.angle_alpha   90.00
_cell.angle_beta   90.00
_cell.angle_gamma   90.00
#
_symmetry.space_group_name_H-M   'P 1'
#
loop_
_entity.id
_entity.type
_entity.pdbx_description
1 polymer ?
#
loop_
_entity_poly.entity_id
_entity_poly.type
_entity_poly.pdbx_seq_one_letter_code
_entity_poly.pdbx_strand_id
1 'polypeptide(L)' 'GEVTPPTARQIQTWTYPEANIQLGRGAEMGRFNMGSTIIMLFGPDALAWRQSLQPGQIMRMGEQIGQINDRR' A
#
# COMPACT_ATOMS: atom_id res chain seq x y z
N GLY A 1 -9.81 -13.48 5.72
CA GLY A 1 -10.07 -12.16 5.13
C GLY A 1 -11.37 -12.28 4.38
N GLU A 2 -12.28 -11.33 4.57
CA GLU A 2 -13.57 -11.31 3.90
C GLU A 2 -13.37 -11.23 2.37
N VAL A 3 -13.96 -12.18 1.63
CA VAL A 3 -13.71 -12.39 0.19
C VAL A 3 -14.51 -11.41 -0.65
N THR A 4 -15.75 -11.18 -0.23
CA THR A 4 -16.66 -10.20 -0.81
C THR A 4 -17.11 -9.33 0.36
N PRO A 5 -16.63 -8.08 0.46
CA PRO A 5 -17.13 -7.17 1.47
C PRO A 5 -18.66 -7.07 1.31
N PRO A 6 -19.45 -7.13 2.38
CA PRO A 6 -20.88 -6.88 2.30
C PRO A 6 -21.10 -5.53 1.64
N THR A 7 -22.14 -5.41 0.83
CA THR A 7 -22.50 -4.18 0.11
C THR A 7 -22.92 -3.12 1.12
N ALA A 8 -21.95 -2.55 1.83
CA ALA A 8 -22.16 -1.57 2.86
C ALA A 8 -22.34 -0.22 2.18
N ARG A 9 -23.49 0.42 2.44
CA ARG A 9 -23.76 1.80 2.01
C ARG A 9 -22.87 2.83 2.70
N GLN A 10 -22.18 2.45 3.77
CA GLN A 10 -21.40 3.33 4.63
C GLN A 10 -19.95 2.84 4.71
N ILE A 11 -19.02 3.81 4.76
CA ILE A 11 -17.59 3.56 4.92
C ILE A 11 -17.37 2.89 6.29
N GLN A 12 -16.68 1.75 6.30
CA GLN A 12 -16.25 1.09 7.53
C GLN A 12 -14.80 1.46 7.83
N THR A 13 -14.49 1.70 9.10
CA THR A 13 -13.14 1.99 9.57
C THR A 13 -12.84 1.09 10.75
N TRP A 14 -11.72 0.39 10.67
CA TRP A 14 -11.20 -0.41 11.77
C TRP A 14 -9.95 0.29 12.30
N THR A 15 -9.90 0.42 13.62
CA THR A 15 -8.70 0.84 14.33
C THR A 15 -8.32 -0.33 15.22
N TYR A 16 -7.02 -0.64 15.29
CA TYR A 16 -6.48 -1.71 16.13
C TYR A 16 -5.70 -1.10 17.31
N PRO A 17 -6.38 -0.45 18.29
CA PRO A 17 -5.71 0.31 19.35
C PRO A 17 -4.93 -0.57 20.34
N GLU A 18 -5.39 -1.81 20.56
CA GLU A 18 -4.77 -2.77 21.49
C GLU A 18 -3.58 -3.52 20.88
N ALA A 19 -3.33 -3.34 19.57
CA ALA A 19 -2.26 -4.04 18.89
C ALA A 19 -0.96 -3.22 19.04
N ASN A 20 -0.03 -3.69 19.87
CA ASN A 20 1.33 -3.15 19.94
C ASN A 20 2.12 -3.53 18.67
N ILE A 21 1.71 -3.01 17.52
CA ILE A 21 2.28 -3.32 16.21
C ILE A 21 3.61 -2.58 16.08
N GLN A 22 4.70 -3.29 16.32
CA GLN A 22 6.06 -2.81 16.08
C GLN A 22 6.61 -3.50 14.84
N LEU A 23 6.81 -2.73 13.77
CA LEU A 23 7.36 -3.24 12.51
C LEU A 23 8.73 -2.62 12.27
N GLY A 24 9.73 -3.49 12.08
CA GLY A 24 11.01 -3.07 11.56
C GLY A 24 10.88 -2.48 10.15
N ARG A 25 11.88 -1.73 9.71
CA ARG A 25 11.90 -1.18 8.35
C ARG A 25 11.81 -2.33 7.33
N GLY A 26 10.80 -2.28 6.47
CA GLY A 26 10.56 -3.31 5.46
C GLY A 26 9.92 -4.60 6.00
N ALA A 27 9.40 -4.61 7.23
CA ALA A 27 8.61 -5.73 7.71
C ALA A 27 7.21 -5.73 7.06
N GLU A 28 6.70 -6.93 6.74
CA GLU A 28 5.34 -7.11 6.21
C GLU A 28 4.31 -6.75 7.27
N MET A 29 3.52 -5.69 7.03
CA MET A 29 2.41 -5.28 7.91
C MET A 29 1.18 -6.16 7.72
N GLY A 30 1.01 -6.72 6.52
CA GLY A 30 -0.14 -7.52 6.15
C GLY A 30 -0.06 -7.89 4.67
N ARG A 31 -0.87 -8.87 4.28
CA ARG A 31 -0.98 -9.34 2.91
C ARG A 31 -2.44 -9.42 2.50
N PHE A 32 -2.70 -9.15 1.23
CA PHE A 32 -4.01 -9.37 0.65
C PHE A 32 -4.08 -10.80 0.11
N ASN A 33 -5.02 -11.59 0.64
CA ASN A 33 -5.09 -13.01 0.33
C ASN A 33 -5.78 -13.34 -1.01
N MET A 34 -6.44 -12.38 -1.65
CA MET A 34 -7.30 -12.63 -2.84
C MET A 34 -7.20 -11.56 -3.92
N GLY A 35 -5.98 -11.14 -4.29
CA GLY A 35 -5.77 -10.22 -5.42
C GLY A 35 -6.42 -8.85 -5.19
N SER A 36 -5.80 -8.03 -4.35
CA SER A 36 -6.24 -6.66 -4.10
C SER A 36 -5.63 -5.68 -5.10
N THR A 37 -6.40 -4.69 -5.52
CA THR A 37 -5.85 -3.50 -6.18
C THR A 37 -5.46 -2.47 -5.12
N ILE A 38 -4.22 -2.00 -5.15
CA ILE A 38 -3.78 -0.83 -4.38
C ILE A 38 -3.76 0.36 -5.33
N ILE A 39 -4.40 1.46 -4.93
CA ILE A 39 -4.31 2.75 -5.63
C ILE A 39 -3.49 3.69 -4.76
N MET A 40 -2.38 4.20 -5.29
CA MET A 40 -1.51 5.16 -4.62
C MET A 40 -1.69 6.55 -5.24
N LEU A 41 -2.01 7.55 -4.43
CA LEU A 41 -2.23 8.93 -4.86
C LEU A 41 -1.16 9.82 -4.23
N PHE A 42 -0.51 10.64 -5.05
CA PHE A 42 0.51 11.61 -4.63
C PHE A 42 0.13 12.99 -5.15
N GLY A 43 0.49 14.04 -4.40
CA GLY A 43 0.38 15.41 -4.88
C GLY A 43 1.33 15.67 -6.07
N PRO A 44 1.12 16.78 -6.80
CA PRO A 44 2.04 17.20 -7.86
C PRO A 44 3.49 17.19 -7.36
N ASP A 45 4.39 16.63 -8.16
CA ASP A 45 5.84 16.56 -7.89
C ASP A 45 6.24 15.94 -6.55
N ALA A 46 5.37 15.17 -5.90
CA ALA A 46 5.69 14.55 -4.60
C ALA A 46 6.48 13.24 -4.71
N LEU A 47 6.58 12.65 -5.91
CA LEU A 47 7.21 11.35 -6.11
C LEU A 47 7.89 11.26 -7.48
N ALA A 48 9.14 10.79 -7.49
CA ALA A 48 9.82 10.33 -8.68
C ALA A 48 9.70 8.79 -8.80
N TRP A 49 8.98 8.32 -9.82
CA TRP A 49 8.86 6.88 -10.10
C TRP A 49 10.16 6.32 -10.66
N ARG A 50 10.43 5.04 -10.36
CA ARG A 50 11.53 4.31 -10.99
C ARG A 50 11.25 4.15 -12.48
N GLN A 51 12.16 4.59 -13.33
CA GLN A 51 11.97 4.58 -14.79
C GLN A 51 11.73 3.19 -15.40
N SER A 52 12.23 2.14 -14.75
CA SER A 52 12.06 0.76 -15.20
C SER A 52 10.70 0.14 -14.82
N LEU A 53 9.83 0.86 -14.11
CA LEU A 53 8.51 0.38 -13.76
C LEU A 53 7.63 0.30 -15.01
N GLN A 54 7.09 -0.89 -15.31
CA GLN A 54 6.28 -1.14 -16.51
C GLN A 54 4.94 -1.79 -16.16
N PRO A 55 3.88 -1.57 -16.96
CA PRO A 55 2.61 -2.26 -16.79
C PRO A 55 2.79 -3.79 -16.82
N GLY A 56 2.14 -4.49 -15.88
CA GLY A 56 2.21 -5.95 -15.78
C GLY A 56 3.52 -6.51 -15.21
N GLN A 57 4.46 -5.66 -14.81
CA GLN A 57 5.70 -6.09 -14.17
C GLN A 57 5.43 -6.83 -12.85
N ILE A 58 6.08 -7.98 -12.66
CA ILE A 58 6.09 -8.69 -11.38
C ILE A 58 6.88 -7.86 -10.37
N MET A 59 6.25 -7.55 -9.24
CA MET A 59 6.85 -6.81 -8.13
C MET A 59 7.20 -7.76 -6.98
N ARG A 60 8.26 -7.44 -6.24
CA ARG A 60 8.62 -8.13 -4.99
C ARG A 60 8.39 -7.24 -3.78
N MET A 61 8.05 -7.86 -2.65
CA MET A 61 7.99 -7.15 -1.37
C MET A 61 9.35 -6.49 -1.09
N GLY A 62 9.32 -5.21 -0.71
CA GLY A 62 10.52 -4.43 -0.39
C GLY A 62 11.24 -3.86 -1.61
N GLU A 63 10.77 -4.16 -2.82
CA GLU A 63 11.30 -3.58 -4.05
C GLU A 63 10.97 -2.10 -4.12
N GLN A 64 11.99 -1.27 -4.38
CA GLN A 64 11.80 0.16 -4.56
C GLN A 64 11.09 0.44 -5.90
N ILE A 65 9.95 1.12 -5.82
CA ILE A 65 9.14 1.54 -6.97
C ILE A 65 9.27 3.03 -7.31
N GLY A 66 9.78 3.84 -6.38
CA GLY A 66 9.97 5.27 -6.54
C GLY A 66 10.66 5.89 -5.33
N GLN A 67 10.84 7.20 -5.36
CA GLN A 67 11.41 7.99 -4.28
C GLN A 67 10.53 9.21 -4.03
N ILE A 68 10.23 9.49 -2.77
CA ILE A 68 9.51 10.70 -2.37
C ILE A 68 10.45 11.89 -2.59
N ASN A 69 9.95 12.92 -3.26
CA ASN A 69 10.70 14.16 -3.45
C ASN A 69 10.72 14.93 -2.12
N ASP A 70 11.90 15.45 -1.76
CA ASP A 70 12.09 16.15 -0.49
C ASP A 70 11.26 17.44 -0.50
N ARG A 71 10.32 17.56 0.44
CA ARG A 71 9.51 18.78 0.60
C ARG A 71 10.31 19.76 1.46
N ARG A 72 11.12 20.59 0.80
CA ARG A 72 11.54 21.87 1.40
C ARG A 72 10.45 22.91 1.24
#